data_AF-A0ABD4KW32-F1
#
_entry.id   AF-A0ABD4KW32-F1
#
_cell.length_a   1.000
_cell.length_b   1.000
_cell.length_c   1.000
_cell.angle_alpha   90.00
_cell.angle_beta   90.00
_cell.angle_gamma   90.00
#
_symmetry.space_group_name_H-M   'P 1'
#
loop_
_entity.id
_entity.type
_entity.pdbx_description
1 polymer ?
#
loop_
_entity_poly.entity_id
_entity_poly.type
_entity_poly.pdbx_seq_one_letter_code
_entity_poly.pdbx_strand_id
1 'polypeptide(L)'
;WDISGPSYVSGLADFKNGSDSEIKPGFFTCDVYLGDKVSTIGIEPFIRKCKALRGLKRVGRTLHFFVAEEFHAEAFQEAKKAGVMPATVENLFGTEIAKGLKFLIKTLNDAAKVLILEPEKFNTLFDSLGKIEGAAGNLRGALFEYFTAILIPKIRPSIRIRINEKCKMPSGGSAEADVISEGNGEILFIECKGHQPGGMVEHDEVKKW
;
A
#
# COMPACT_ATOMS: atom_id res chain seq x y z
N TRP A 1 -4.04 -1.78 -11.99
CA TRP A 1 -4.94 -1.44 -10.89
C TRP A 1 -4.17 -1.72 -9.62
N ASP A 2 -4.32 -0.92 -8.57
CA ASP A 2 -3.63 -1.22 -7.30
C ASP A 2 -4.32 -2.37 -6.57
N ILE A 3 -5.65 -2.44 -6.66
CA ILE A 3 -6.47 -3.54 -6.15
C ILE A 3 -7.46 -3.95 -7.24
N SER A 4 -7.58 -5.25 -7.50
CA SER A 4 -8.62 -5.77 -8.40
C SER A 4 -8.94 -7.23 -8.12
N GLY A 5 -10.18 -7.64 -8.36
CA GLY A 5 -10.57 -9.05 -8.21
C GLY A 5 -12.07 -9.30 -8.39
N PRO A 6 -12.49 -10.58 -8.39
CA PRO A 6 -13.90 -10.94 -8.38
C PRO A 6 -14.58 -10.39 -7.12
N SER A 7 -15.82 -9.90 -7.27
CA SER A 7 -16.62 -9.39 -6.16
C SER A 7 -17.94 -10.14 -6.04
N TYR A 8 -18.24 -10.55 -4.81
CA TYR A 8 -19.43 -11.30 -4.44
C TYR A 8 -20.47 -10.43 -3.71
N VAL A 9 -20.25 -9.11 -3.66
CA VAL A 9 -21.21 -8.16 -3.10
C VAL A 9 -22.50 -8.23 -3.89
N SER A 10 -23.64 -8.24 -3.21
CA SER A 10 -24.98 -8.48 -3.79
C SER A 10 -25.33 -7.58 -4.99
N GLY A 11 -24.82 -6.35 -5.06
CA GLY A 11 -25.04 -5.46 -6.22
C GLY A 11 -24.26 -5.84 -7.48
N LEU A 12 -23.18 -6.61 -7.33
CA LEU A 12 -22.26 -7.01 -8.40
C LEU A 12 -22.35 -8.49 -8.75
N ALA A 13 -22.66 -9.33 -7.77
CA ALA A 13 -22.89 -10.74 -7.96
C ALA A 13 -24.21 -10.96 -8.73
N ASP A 14 -24.17 -11.85 -9.70
CA ASP A 14 -25.35 -12.39 -10.38
C ASP A 14 -25.47 -13.87 -10.04
N PHE A 15 -26.68 -14.41 -10.09
CA PHE A 15 -26.91 -15.85 -10.09
C PHE A 15 -27.04 -16.33 -11.53
N LYS A 16 -26.53 -17.53 -11.81
CA LYS A 16 -26.71 -18.13 -13.13
C LYS A 16 -28.20 -18.47 -13.31
N ASN A 17 -28.77 -18.15 -14.48
CA ASN A 17 -30.18 -18.41 -14.75
C ASN A 17 -30.54 -19.87 -14.44
N GLY A 18 -31.43 -20.07 -13.47
CA GLY A 18 -31.94 -21.40 -13.09
C GLY A 18 -31.21 -22.10 -11.96
N SER A 19 -30.20 -21.48 -11.30
CA SER A 19 -29.66 -22.00 -10.04
C SER A 19 -29.35 -20.90 -9.02
N ASP A 20 -29.88 -21.06 -7.80
CA ASP A 20 -29.55 -20.20 -6.65
C ASP A 20 -28.20 -20.60 -6.00
N SER A 21 -27.56 -21.67 -6.50
CA SER A 21 -26.33 -22.23 -5.93
C SER A 21 -25.04 -21.80 -6.64
N GLU A 22 -25.11 -21.30 -7.88
CA GLU A 22 -23.92 -20.94 -8.68
C GLU A 22 -23.82 -19.40 -8.83
N ILE A 23 -23.09 -18.77 -7.90
CA ILE A 23 -22.84 -17.33 -7.92
C ILE A 23 -21.82 -16.99 -9.01
N LYS A 24 -22.21 -16.11 -9.93
CA LYS A 24 -21.33 -15.45 -10.88
C LYS A 24 -20.87 -14.12 -10.28
N PRO A 25 -19.60 -14.00 -9.83
CA PRO A 25 -19.14 -12.75 -9.25
C PRO A 25 -19.07 -11.63 -10.30
N GLY A 26 -19.25 -10.40 -9.84
CA GLY A 26 -18.85 -9.22 -10.58
C GLY A 26 -17.35 -8.98 -10.46
N PHE A 27 -16.90 -7.78 -10.80
CA PHE A 27 -15.48 -7.43 -10.75
C PHE A 27 -15.28 -6.07 -10.08
N PHE A 28 -14.36 -6.01 -9.12
CA PHE A 28 -13.99 -4.80 -8.41
C PHE A 28 -12.61 -4.33 -8.87
N THR A 29 -12.44 -3.01 -8.99
CA THR A 29 -11.13 -2.40 -9.23
C THR A 29 -10.98 -1.14 -8.39
N CYS A 30 -9.78 -0.89 -7.89
CA CYS A 30 -9.40 0.33 -7.19
C CYS A 30 -7.99 0.76 -7.57
N ASP A 31 -7.81 2.05 -7.82
CA ASP A 31 -6.50 2.71 -7.80
C ASP A 31 -6.47 3.70 -6.64
N VAL A 32 -5.30 3.88 -6.05
CA VAL A 32 -5.03 4.77 -4.92
C VAL A 32 -3.96 5.78 -5.32
N TYR A 33 -4.27 7.08 -5.21
CA TYR A 33 -3.35 8.17 -5.54
C TYR A 33 -3.27 9.19 -4.40
N LEU A 34 -2.20 9.11 -3.60
CA LEU A 34 -1.97 9.96 -2.42
C LEU A 34 -0.90 11.04 -2.64
N GLY A 35 -0.63 11.39 -3.90
CA GLY A 35 0.36 12.39 -4.27
C GLY A 35 -0.19 13.81 -4.18
N ASP A 36 -0.72 14.29 -5.30
CA ASP A 36 -1.29 15.62 -5.44
C ASP A 36 -2.82 15.58 -5.59
N LYS A 37 -3.41 16.77 -5.75
CA LYS A 37 -4.82 16.92 -6.09
C LYS A 37 -5.09 16.39 -7.50
N VAL A 38 -6.02 15.44 -7.61
CA VAL A 38 -6.32 14.77 -8.88
C VAL A 38 -6.99 15.74 -9.84
N SER A 39 -6.34 15.97 -10.98
CA SER A 39 -6.88 16.74 -12.11
C SER A 39 -7.62 15.83 -13.11
N THR A 40 -8.26 16.44 -14.11
CA THR A 40 -8.91 15.70 -15.21
C THR A 40 -7.91 14.83 -15.97
N ILE A 41 -6.71 15.35 -16.24
CA ILE A 41 -5.61 14.60 -16.85
C ILE A 41 -5.18 13.43 -15.96
N GLY A 42 -5.16 13.62 -14.63
CA GLY A 42 -4.76 12.58 -13.68
C GLY A 42 -5.75 11.41 -13.61
N ILE A 43 -7.06 11.69 -13.67
CA ILE A 43 -8.10 10.64 -13.58
C ILE A 43 -8.37 9.93 -14.92
N GLU A 44 -8.07 10.58 -16.04
CA GLU A 44 -8.39 10.07 -17.37
C GLU A 44 -7.83 8.66 -17.67
N PRO A 45 -6.56 8.33 -17.36
CA PRO A 45 -6.04 6.98 -17.57
C PRO A 45 -6.85 5.90 -16.86
N PHE A 46 -7.30 6.18 -15.63
CA PHE A 46 -8.15 5.27 -14.87
C PHE A 46 -9.51 5.07 -15.52
N ILE A 47 -10.15 6.15 -15.94
CA ILE A 47 -11.44 6.11 -16.65
C ILE A 47 -11.33 5.30 -17.94
N ARG A 48 -10.23 5.47 -18.70
CA ARG A 48 -9.97 4.70 -19.92
C ARG A 48 -9.84 3.20 -19.62
N LYS A 49 -9.12 2.81 -18.57
CA LYS A 49 -9.05 1.42 -18.11
C LYS A 49 -10.44 0.86 -17.75
N CYS A 50 -11.27 1.64 -17.06
CA CYS A 50 -12.63 1.21 -16.68
C CYS A 50 -13.50 0.98 -17.91
N LYS A 51 -13.46 1.90 -18.88
CA LYS A 51 -14.19 1.78 -20.15
C LYS A 51 -13.74 0.54 -20.94
N ALA A 52 -12.43 0.31 -21.04
CA ALA A 52 -11.90 -0.86 -21.71
C ALA A 52 -12.36 -2.17 -21.06
N LEU A 53 -12.31 -2.24 -19.72
CA LEU A 53 -12.74 -3.41 -18.96
C LEU A 53 -14.24 -3.74 -19.19
N ARG A 54 -15.10 -2.72 -19.21
CA ARG A 54 -16.54 -2.89 -19.49
C ARG A 54 -16.83 -3.35 -20.92
N GLY A 55 -15.93 -3.11 -21.87
CA GLY A 55 -16.05 -3.57 -23.25
C GLY A 55 -15.78 -5.08 -23.43
N LEU A 56 -15.25 -5.77 -22.42
CA LEU A 56 -14.91 -7.18 -22.50
C LEU A 56 -16.14 -8.08 -22.32
N LYS A 57 -16.39 -8.97 -23.29
CA LYS A 57 -17.59 -9.85 -23.34
C LYS A 57 -17.80 -10.77 -22.13
N ARG A 58 -16.74 -11.05 -21.38
CA ARG A 58 -16.77 -12.01 -20.25
C ARG A 58 -16.71 -11.34 -18.88
N VAL A 59 -16.66 -10.01 -18.83
CA VAL A 59 -16.67 -9.26 -17.58
C VAL A 59 -18.12 -9.03 -17.17
N GLY A 60 -18.47 -9.43 -15.95
CA GLY A 60 -19.79 -9.19 -15.37
C GLY A 60 -19.98 -7.73 -14.94
N ARG A 61 -20.86 -7.49 -13.97
CA ARG A 61 -21.02 -6.15 -13.38
C ARG A 61 -19.69 -5.69 -12.79
N THR A 62 -19.40 -4.40 -12.93
CA THR A 62 -18.14 -3.81 -12.46
C THR A 62 -18.39 -2.72 -11.44
N LEU A 63 -17.49 -2.61 -10.46
CA LEU A 63 -17.43 -1.49 -9.53
C LEU A 63 -16.01 -0.94 -9.51
N HIS A 64 -15.90 0.37 -9.75
CA HIS A 64 -14.62 1.04 -9.86
C HIS A 64 -14.50 2.11 -8.78
N PHE A 65 -13.46 2.03 -7.96
CA PHE A 65 -13.09 3.04 -6.97
C PHE A 65 -11.83 3.78 -7.43
N PHE A 66 -11.80 5.08 -7.22
CA PHE A 66 -10.56 5.83 -7.30
C PHE A 66 -10.37 6.56 -5.98
N VAL A 67 -9.39 6.11 -5.20
CA VAL A 67 -9.09 6.70 -3.90
C VAL A 67 -8.01 7.75 -4.09
N ALA A 68 -8.24 8.96 -3.60
CA ALA A 68 -7.21 10.00 -3.60
C ALA A 68 -7.16 10.79 -2.31
N GLU A 69 -6.12 11.59 -2.13
CA GLU A 69 -6.09 12.60 -1.06
C GLU A 69 -7.15 13.68 -1.34
N GLU A 70 -7.13 14.26 -2.55
CA GLU A 70 -8.05 15.32 -2.98
C GLU A 70 -8.36 15.25 -4.48
N PHE A 71 -9.48 15.85 -4.89
CA PHE A 71 -9.87 15.99 -6.30
C PHE A 71 -10.14 17.45 -6.66
N HIS A 72 -9.76 17.86 -7.87
CA HIS A 72 -10.38 19.00 -8.50
C HIS A 72 -11.87 18.72 -8.77
N ALA A 73 -12.71 19.75 -8.71
CA ALA A 73 -14.16 19.59 -8.85
C ALA A 73 -14.53 18.96 -10.19
N GLU A 74 -13.84 19.36 -11.25
CA GLU A 74 -14.05 18.84 -12.62
C GLU A 74 -13.70 17.35 -12.70
N ALA A 75 -12.55 16.96 -12.14
CA ALA A 75 -12.09 15.58 -12.11
C ALA A 75 -13.03 14.68 -11.31
N PHE A 76 -13.52 15.16 -10.16
CA PHE A 76 -14.49 14.45 -9.34
C PHE A 76 -15.80 14.20 -10.10
N GLN A 77 -16.30 15.21 -10.84
CA GLN A 77 -17.51 15.06 -11.64
C GLN A 77 -17.29 14.14 -12.85
N GLU A 78 -16.12 14.20 -13.49
CA GLU A 78 -15.77 13.33 -14.61
C GLU A 78 -15.72 11.85 -14.20
N ALA A 79 -15.12 11.56 -13.04
CA ALA A 79 -15.12 10.22 -12.45
C ALA A 79 -16.55 9.70 -12.25
N LYS A 80 -17.42 10.50 -11.61
CA LYS A 80 -18.82 10.12 -11.39
C LYS A 80 -19.56 9.85 -12.69
N LYS A 81 -19.41 10.73 -13.70
CA LYS A 81 -20.01 10.55 -15.03
C LYS A 81 -19.53 9.27 -15.72
N ALA A 82 -18.29 8.85 -15.46
CA ALA A 82 -17.72 7.61 -16.00
C ALA A 82 -18.16 6.33 -15.26
N GLY A 83 -18.98 6.44 -14.21
CA GLY A 83 -19.38 5.34 -13.35
C GLY A 83 -18.26 4.87 -12.40
N VAL A 84 -17.33 5.77 -12.07
CA VAL A 84 -16.30 5.57 -11.05
C VAL A 84 -16.79 6.20 -9.74
N MET A 85 -16.51 5.55 -8.61
CA MET A 85 -16.70 6.10 -7.28
C MET A 85 -15.40 6.80 -6.84
N PRO A 86 -15.27 8.13 -7.01
CA PRO A 86 -14.18 8.86 -6.40
C PRO A 86 -14.38 8.90 -4.89
N ALA A 87 -13.34 8.55 -4.14
CA ALA A 87 -13.36 8.55 -2.69
C ALA A 87 -12.10 9.23 -2.17
N THR A 88 -12.23 10.06 -1.15
CA THR A 88 -11.07 10.60 -0.44
C THR A 88 -10.72 9.70 0.73
N VAL A 89 -9.45 9.67 1.15
CA VAL A 89 -9.04 8.98 2.39
C VAL A 89 -9.90 9.41 3.58
N GLU A 90 -10.19 10.71 3.69
CA GLU A 90 -11.06 11.27 4.73
C GLU A 90 -12.48 10.69 4.70
N ASN A 91 -13.15 10.71 3.55
CA ASN A 91 -14.49 10.12 3.41
C ASN A 91 -14.55 8.60 3.67
N LEU A 92 -13.47 7.85 3.44
CA LEU A 92 -13.45 6.39 3.64
C LEU A 92 -13.15 6.00 5.08
N PHE A 93 -12.21 6.70 5.72
CA PHE A 93 -11.64 6.30 7.01
C PHE A 93 -11.86 7.33 8.12
N GLY A 94 -12.48 8.46 7.81
CA GLY A 94 -12.68 9.57 8.74
C GLY A 94 -11.49 10.52 8.81
N THR A 95 -11.74 11.72 9.32
CA THR A 95 -10.78 12.82 9.39
C THR A 95 -9.55 12.50 10.25
N GLU A 96 -9.71 11.78 11.37
CA GLU A 96 -8.58 11.46 12.26
C GLU A 96 -7.59 10.51 11.57
N ILE A 97 -8.08 9.43 10.95
CA ILE A 97 -7.23 8.46 10.24
C ILE A 97 -6.56 9.12 9.03
N ALA A 98 -7.29 9.93 8.26
CA ALA A 98 -6.72 10.66 7.13
C ALA A 98 -5.58 11.61 7.56
N LYS A 99 -5.75 12.35 8.66
CA LYS A 99 -4.69 13.19 9.23
C LYS A 99 -3.48 12.38 9.66
N GLY A 100 -3.68 11.21 10.29
CA GLY A 100 -2.60 10.30 10.68
C GLY A 100 -1.80 9.81 9.48
N LEU A 101 -2.48 9.34 8.42
CA LEU A 101 -1.84 8.89 7.18
C LEU A 101 -1.07 10.01 6.46
N LYS A 102 -1.63 11.23 6.41
CA LYS A 102 -0.96 12.39 5.82
C LYS A 102 0.30 12.79 6.60
N PHE A 103 0.22 12.78 7.93
CA PHE A 103 1.37 13.04 8.79
C PHE A 103 2.47 11.99 8.60
N LEU A 104 2.09 10.72 8.43
CA LEU A 104 2.99 9.63 8.10
C LEU A 104 3.72 9.84 6.78
N ILE A 105 2.99 10.09 5.69
CA ILE A 105 3.59 10.33 4.37
C ILE A 105 4.57 11.51 4.43
N LYS A 106 4.19 12.59 5.11
CA LYS A 106 5.06 13.76 5.30
C LYS A 106 6.33 13.40 6.07
N THR A 107 6.20 12.69 7.19
CA THR A 107 7.33 12.29 8.04
C THR A 107 8.31 11.39 7.28
N LEU A 108 7.81 10.42 6.52
CA LEU A 108 8.64 9.57 5.66
C LEU A 108 9.36 10.37 4.58
N ASN A 109 8.67 11.31 3.92
CA ASN A 109 9.26 12.18 2.91
C ASN A 109 10.35 13.11 3.50
N ASP A 110 10.14 13.63 4.70
CA ASP A 110 11.10 14.50 5.38
C ASP A 110 12.31 13.67 5.86
N ALA A 111 12.08 12.46 6.41
CA ALA A 111 13.14 11.52 6.74
C ALA A 111 13.92 11.04 5.50
N ALA A 112 13.26 10.93 4.34
CA ALA A 112 13.90 10.64 3.06
C ALA A 112 14.75 11.81 2.54
N LYS A 113 14.57 13.05 3.03
CA LYS A 113 15.38 14.22 2.64
C LYS A 113 16.56 14.50 3.58
N VAL A 114 16.43 14.19 4.87
CA VAL A 114 17.44 14.53 5.88
C VAL A 114 18.30 13.29 6.21
N LEU A 115 19.62 13.46 6.43
CA LEU A 115 20.54 12.38 6.83
C LEU A 115 20.49 12.13 8.36
N ILE A 116 20.08 13.15 9.11
CA ILE A 116 19.96 13.13 10.57
C ILE A 116 18.54 12.68 10.94
N LEU A 117 18.46 11.51 11.56
CA LEU A 117 17.22 10.95 12.08
C LEU A 117 17.03 11.43 13.51
N GLU A 118 15.88 12.06 13.79
CA GLU A 118 15.44 12.33 15.16
C GLU A 118 14.53 11.15 15.60
N PRO A 119 14.97 10.28 16.53
CA PRO A 119 14.18 9.13 16.99
C PRO A 119 12.82 9.52 17.57
N GLU A 120 12.70 10.72 18.11
CA GLU A 120 11.48 11.27 18.71
C GLU A 120 10.36 11.48 17.67
N LYS A 121 10.71 11.90 16.45
CA LYS A 121 9.76 12.03 15.34
C LYS A 121 9.20 10.67 14.92
N PHE A 122 10.00 9.61 15.02
CA PHE A 122 9.57 8.23 14.76
C PHE A 122 8.60 7.71 15.81
N ASN A 123 8.88 7.96 17.10
CA ASN A 123 7.96 7.54 18.16
C ASN A 123 6.61 8.26 18.00
N THR A 124 6.63 9.57 17.79
CA THR A 124 5.42 10.37 17.54
C THR A 124 4.62 9.84 16.35
N LEU A 125 5.33 9.43 15.28
CA LEU A 125 4.71 8.82 14.12
C LEU A 125 4.01 7.50 14.46
N PHE A 126 4.73 6.56 15.09
CA PHE A 126 4.16 5.26 15.46
C PHE A 126 3.02 5.38 16.47
N ASP A 127 3.11 6.32 17.40
CA ASP A 127 2.05 6.60 18.37
C ASP A 127 0.78 7.14 17.68
N SER A 128 0.93 7.99 16.65
CA SER A 128 -0.21 8.47 15.86
C SER A 128 -0.92 7.34 15.10
N LEU A 129 -0.18 6.30 14.69
CA LEU A 129 -0.71 5.13 13.98
C LEU A 129 -1.28 4.06 14.91
N GLY A 130 -0.84 4.02 16.17
CA GLY A 130 -1.40 3.14 17.21
C GLY A 130 -2.90 3.35 17.45
N LYS A 131 -3.43 4.50 17.02
CA LYS A 131 -4.87 4.82 17.04
C LYS A 131 -5.68 4.13 15.94
N ILE A 132 -5.03 3.55 14.93
CA ILE A 132 -5.69 2.82 13.84
C ILE A 132 -5.88 1.36 14.29
N GLU A 133 -6.89 1.12 15.13
CA GLU A 133 -7.13 -0.20 15.74
C GLU A 133 -7.25 -1.34 14.70
N GLY A 134 -6.71 -2.51 15.03
CA GLY A 134 -6.81 -3.75 14.24
C GLY A 134 -5.82 -3.89 13.07
N ALA A 135 -5.31 -2.78 12.51
CA ALA A 135 -4.30 -2.80 11.43
C ALA A 135 -2.94 -2.16 11.81
N ALA A 136 -2.89 -1.40 12.92
CA ALA A 136 -1.70 -0.68 13.37
C ALA A 136 -0.45 -1.56 13.57
N GLY A 137 -0.62 -2.80 14.04
CA GLY A 137 0.51 -3.72 14.28
C GLY A 137 1.24 -4.08 12.99
N ASN A 138 0.50 -4.49 11.95
CA ASN A 138 1.06 -4.80 10.64
C ASN A 138 1.63 -3.55 9.95
N LEU A 139 0.95 -2.41 10.12
CA LEU A 139 1.40 -1.16 9.55
C LEU A 139 2.73 -0.69 10.15
N ARG A 140 2.95 -0.90 11.46
CA ARG A 140 4.19 -0.55 12.15
C ARG A 140 5.39 -1.35 11.61
N GLY A 141 5.23 -2.66 11.41
CA GLY A 141 6.26 -3.53 10.81
C GLY A 141 6.63 -3.08 9.40
N ALA A 142 5.64 -3.01 8.52
CA ALA A 142 5.83 -2.62 7.12
C ALA A 142 6.46 -1.22 6.96
N LEU A 143 6.12 -0.27 7.84
CA LEU A 143 6.74 1.05 7.83
C LEU A 143 8.19 1.04 8.29
N PHE A 144 8.54 0.18 9.24
CA PHE A 144 9.91 0.02 9.69
C PHE A 144 10.80 -0.62 8.61
N GLU A 145 10.28 -1.62 7.90
CA GLU A 145 10.91 -2.22 6.72
C GLU A 145 11.14 -1.17 5.62
N TYR A 146 10.08 -0.43 5.25
CA TYR A 146 10.15 0.61 4.22
C TYR A 146 11.12 1.74 4.58
N PHE A 147 11.12 2.16 5.85
CA PHE A 147 12.04 3.16 6.32
C PHE A 147 13.49 2.69 6.26
N THR A 148 13.77 1.46 6.68
CA THR A 148 15.09 0.84 6.59
C THR A 148 15.58 0.82 5.13
N ALA A 149 14.71 0.48 4.19
CA ALA A 149 15.00 0.50 2.75
C ALA A 149 15.36 1.90 2.21
N ILE A 150 14.75 2.97 2.73
CA ILE A 150 15.09 4.36 2.38
C ILE A 150 16.42 4.80 3.01
N LEU A 151 16.69 4.36 4.24
CA LEU A 151 17.85 4.80 5.00
C LEU A 151 19.15 4.20 4.47
N ILE A 152 19.15 2.92 4.11
CA ILE A 152 20.37 2.18 3.75
C ILE A 152 21.17 2.84 2.60
N PRO A 153 20.57 3.25 1.47
CA PRO A 153 21.30 3.96 0.41
C PRO A 153 21.99 5.25 0.84
N LYS A 154 21.54 5.86 1.95
CA LYS A 154 22.13 7.10 2.48
C LYS A 154 23.34 6.86 3.37
N ILE A 155 23.41 5.68 4.00
CA ILE A 155 24.51 5.31 4.91
C ILE A 155 25.60 4.56 4.14
N ARG A 156 25.23 3.84 3.08
CA ARG A 156 26.17 3.06 2.26
C ARG A 156 25.79 3.05 0.78
N PRO A 157 26.77 2.97 -0.14
CA PRO A 157 26.49 2.83 -1.57
C PRO A 157 25.62 1.59 -1.83
N SER A 158 24.45 1.82 -2.40
CA SER A 158 23.48 0.78 -2.77
C SER A 158 23.01 1.05 -4.19
N ILE A 159 23.15 0.06 -5.06
CA ILE A 159 22.71 0.11 -6.46
C ILE A 159 21.27 -0.40 -6.57
N ARG A 160 20.89 -1.33 -5.69
CA ARG A 160 19.55 -1.93 -5.68
C ARG A 160 19.07 -2.19 -4.27
N ILE A 161 17.81 -1.84 -4.02
CA ILE A 161 17.07 -2.13 -2.79
C ILE A 161 15.86 -2.98 -3.15
N ARG A 162 15.59 -4.02 -2.36
CA ARG A 162 14.38 -4.85 -2.43
C ARG A 162 13.79 -4.97 -1.03
N ILE A 163 12.46 -5.06 -0.96
CA ILE A 163 11.70 -5.16 0.30
C ILE A 163 10.81 -6.40 0.20
N ASN A 164 10.71 -7.18 1.27
CA ASN A 164 9.89 -8.40 1.36
C ASN A 164 10.18 -9.40 0.22
N GLU A 165 11.48 -9.64 -0.01
CA GLU A 165 11.96 -10.50 -1.10
C GLU A 165 12.02 -11.96 -0.65
N LYS A 166 11.22 -12.81 -1.31
CA LYS A 166 11.24 -14.25 -1.09
C LYS A 166 12.41 -14.91 -1.83
N CYS A 167 13.47 -15.21 -1.09
CA CYS A 167 14.66 -15.90 -1.58
C CYS A 167 14.44 -17.42 -1.60
N LYS A 168 14.63 -18.03 -2.78
CA LYS A 168 14.49 -19.48 -2.96
C LYS A 168 15.86 -20.15 -2.96
N MET A 169 15.99 -21.23 -2.21
CA MET A 169 17.18 -22.06 -2.20
C MET A 169 17.08 -23.15 -3.28
N PRO A 170 18.21 -23.56 -3.89
CA PRO A 170 18.23 -24.68 -4.83
C PRO A 170 17.70 -26.00 -4.23
N SER A 171 17.81 -26.16 -2.91
CA SER A 171 17.29 -27.30 -2.15
C SER A 171 15.76 -27.33 -1.99
N GLY A 172 15.04 -26.33 -2.51
CA GLY A 172 13.58 -26.24 -2.47
C GLY A 172 13.01 -25.46 -1.28
N GLY A 173 13.84 -25.05 -0.32
CA GLY A 173 13.41 -24.15 0.77
C GLY A 173 13.31 -22.69 0.32
N SER A 174 12.63 -21.87 1.13
CA SER A 174 12.59 -20.42 0.92
C SER A 174 12.65 -19.66 2.23
N ALA A 175 13.34 -18.53 2.22
CA ALA A 175 13.31 -17.53 3.28
C ALA A 175 12.82 -16.21 2.69
N GLU A 176 12.25 -15.34 3.52
CA GLU A 176 11.81 -14.00 3.13
C GLU A 176 12.67 -13.00 3.87
N ALA A 177 13.24 -12.02 3.16
CA ALA A 177 14.03 -10.96 3.77
C ALA A 177 13.30 -9.63 3.68
N ASP A 178 13.18 -8.98 4.84
CA ASP A 178 12.51 -7.70 5.01
C ASP A 178 13.13 -6.63 4.10
N VAL A 179 14.46 -6.46 4.12
CA VAL A 179 15.17 -5.57 3.20
C VAL A 179 16.45 -6.23 2.69
N ILE A 180 16.68 -6.16 1.37
CA ILE A 180 17.94 -6.55 0.73
C ILE A 180 18.55 -5.35 0.03
N SER A 181 19.84 -5.12 0.28
CA SER A 181 20.62 -4.05 -0.33
C SER A 181 21.85 -4.60 -1.04
N GLU A 182 21.98 -4.29 -2.32
CA GLU A 182 23.12 -4.70 -3.16
C GLU A 182 23.91 -3.48 -3.60
N GLY A 183 25.23 -3.53 -3.45
CA GLY A 183 26.14 -2.47 -3.87
C GLY A 183 27.58 -2.84 -3.59
N ASN A 184 28.52 -2.32 -4.38
CA ASN A 184 29.97 -2.51 -4.18
C ASN A 184 30.43 -3.98 -4.06
N GLY A 185 29.77 -4.91 -4.75
CA GLY A 185 30.10 -6.34 -4.67
C GLY A 185 29.60 -7.05 -3.41
N GLU A 186 28.84 -6.36 -2.57
CA GLU A 186 28.25 -6.91 -1.35
C GLU A 186 26.72 -7.00 -1.47
N ILE A 187 26.15 -8.01 -0.80
CA ILE A 187 24.71 -8.18 -0.62
C ILE A 187 24.46 -8.21 0.89
N LEU A 188 23.63 -7.28 1.37
CA LEU A 188 23.22 -7.21 2.77
C LEU A 188 21.75 -7.60 2.89
N PHE A 189 21.49 -8.59 3.72
CA PHE A 189 20.16 -8.98 4.18
C PHE A 189 19.91 -8.30 5.53
N ILE A 190 18.74 -7.67 5.67
CA ILE A 190 18.38 -6.91 6.87
C ILE A 190 17.02 -7.39 7.31
N GLU A 191 16.95 -7.93 8.53
CA GLU A 191 15.71 -8.25 9.22
C GLU A 191 15.30 -7.07 10.12
N CYS A 192 14.04 -6.65 10.02
CA CYS A 192 13.49 -5.49 10.68
C CYS A 192 12.62 -5.91 11.88
N LYS A 193 13.15 -5.75 13.10
CA LYS A 193 12.37 -5.96 14.33
C LYS A 193 12.09 -4.64 15.05
N GLY A 194 10.81 -4.29 15.15
CA GLY A 194 10.36 -3.12 15.89
C GLY A 194 10.31 -3.40 17.40
N HIS A 195 11.31 -2.94 18.14
CA HIS A 195 11.31 -2.97 19.62
C HIS A 195 11.02 -1.57 20.18
N GLN A 196 10.55 -1.51 21.44
CA GLN A 196 10.53 -0.25 22.18
C GLN A 196 11.97 0.22 22.47
N PRO A 197 12.21 1.53 22.66
CA PRO A 197 13.52 2.03 23.10
C PRO A 197 14.00 1.28 24.37
N GLY A 198 15.21 0.72 24.31
CA GLY A 198 15.76 -0.12 25.40
C GLY A 198 15.31 -1.58 25.41
N GLY A 199 14.52 -2.02 24.41
CA GLY A 199 14.20 -3.42 24.21
C GLY A 199 15.43 -4.25 23.83
N MET A 200 15.50 -5.48 24.34
CA MET A 200 16.53 -6.44 23.97
C MET A 200 16.05 -7.33 22.81
N VAL A 201 16.98 -7.69 21.92
CA VAL A 201 16.76 -8.70 20.88
C VAL A 201 17.24 -10.03 21.44
N GLU A 202 16.39 -11.05 21.40
CA GLU A 202 16.73 -12.38 21.91
C GLU A 202 17.81 -13.03 21.05
N HIS A 203 18.82 -13.64 21.68
CA HIS A 203 19.94 -14.24 20.95
C HIS A 203 19.50 -15.38 20.03
N ASP A 204 18.49 -16.15 20.44
CA ASP A 204 17.94 -17.24 19.63
C ASP A 204 17.21 -16.74 18.38
N GLU A 205 16.64 -15.54 18.44
CA GLU A 205 16.02 -14.89 17.28
C GLU A 205 17.08 -14.48 16.26
N VAL A 206 18.22 -13.96 16.71
CA VAL A 206 19.38 -13.65 15.85
C VAL A 206 19.92 -14.92 15.19
N LYS A 207 19.99 -16.04 15.91
CA LYS A 207 20.49 -17.32 15.37
C LYS A 207 19.58 -17.96 14.32
N LYS A 208 18.28 -17.64 14.36
CA LYS A 208 17.30 -18.21 13.43
C LYS A 208 17.45 -17.61 12.02
N TRP A 209 18.04 -16.43 11.93
CA TRP A 209 18.30 -15.67 10.71
C TRP A 209 19.73 -15.89 10.20
#